data_AF-A0A7L0FW73-F1
#
_entry.id   AF-A0A7L0FW73-F1
#
_cell.length_a   1.000
_cell.length_b   1.000
_cell.length_c   1.000
_cell.angle_alpha   90.00
_cell.angle_beta   90.00
_cell.angle_gamma   90.00
#
_symmetry.space_group_name_H-M   'P 1'
#
loop_
_entity.id
_entity.type
_entity.pdbx_description
1 polymer ?
#
loop_
_entity_poly.entity_id
_entity_poly.type
_entity_poly.pdbx_seq_one_letter_code
_entity_poly.pdbx_strand_id
1 'polypeptide(L)'
;FLVQTCFNSAELTEDQLLLLVESLEEKIVSQQLQLVREQHRKGPFSVDASLLSFSGEKEQRLTIAMVEMSGVKLQKDGSAVCREEAFSAMAALCASLYILNLLSK
;
A
#
# COMPACT_ATOMS: atom_id res chain seq x y z
N PHE A 1 17.93 -3.70 -9.01
CA PHE A 1 18.17 -5.13 -9.28
C PHE A 1 17.52 -6.05 -8.24
N LEU A 2 17.66 -5.78 -6.93
CA LEU A 2 16.99 -6.57 -5.87
C LEU A 2 15.44 -6.43 -5.86
N VAL A 3 14.93 -5.26 -6.24
CA VAL A 3 13.47 -5.01 -6.33
C VAL A 3 12.83 -5.93 -7.39
N GLN A 4 13.39 -5.98 -8.61
CA GLN A 4 12.81 -6.78 -9.70
C GLN A 4 12.82 -8.30 -9.47
N THR A 5 13.72 -8.82 -8.62
CA THR A 5 13.89 -10.27 -8.43
C THR A 5 13.09 -10.83 -7.26
N CYS A 6 12.67 -9.99 -6.30
CA CYS A 6 11.85 -10.43 -5.17
C CYS A 6 10.35 -10.15 -5.34
N PHE A 7 9.97 -9.20 -6.20
CA PHE A 7 8.57 -8.88 -6.44
C PHE A 7 8.08 -9.59 -7.69
N ASN A 8 7.06 -10.44 -7.55
CA ASN A 8 6.27 -10.95 -8.65
C ASN A 8 5.35 -9.80 -9.16
N SER A 9 5.97 -8.68 -9.57
CA SER A 9 5.36 -7.35 -9.73
C SER A 9 4.82 -7.08 -11.12
N ALA A 10 4.44 -8.10 -11.89
CA ALA A 10 3.83 -7.88 -13.20
C ALA A 10 2.54 -7.02 -13.11
N GLU A 11 1.94 -6.97 -11.92
CA GLU A 11 0.70 -6.27 -11.60
C GLU A 11 0.91 -4.86 -11.02
N LEU A 12 2.15 -4.46 -10.68
CA LEU A 12 2.45 -3.12 -10.16
C LEU A 12 3.10 -2.27 -11.24
N THR A 13 2.70 -1.01 -11.33
CA THR A 13 3.30 -0.06 -12.27
C THR A 13 4.70 0.37 -11.83
N GLU A 14 5.51 0.88 -12.77
CA GLU A 14 6.84 1.41 -12.46
C GLU A 14 6.77 2.57 -11.43
N ASP A 15 5.75 3.42 -11.54
CA ASP A 15 5.48 4.50 -10.57
C ASP A 15 5.16 3.96 -9.17
N GLN A 16 4.43 2.85 -9.07
CA GLN A 16 4.18 2.18 -7.77
C GLN A 16 5.46 1.60 -7.17
N LEU A 17 6.35 1.05 -8.01
CA LEU A 17 7.65 0.56 -7.55
C LEU A 17 8.54 1.70 -7.02
N LEU A 18 8.51 2.86 -7.66
CA LEU A 18 9.25 4.04 -7.19
C LEU A 18 8.75 4.51 -5.81
N LEU A 19 7.44 4.54 -5.61
CA LEU A 19 6.84 4.95 -4.34
C LEU A 19 7.09 3.96 -3.20
N LEU A 20 7.25 2.66 -3.52
CA LEU A 20 7.70 1.65 -2.56
C LEU A 20 9.14 1.91 -2.10
N VAL A 21 10.02 2.36 -3.00
CA VAL A 21 11.39 2.74 -2.66
C VAL A 21 11.39 3.99 -1.77
N GLU A 22 10.62 5.02 -2.10
CA GLU A 22 10.51 6.23 -1.27
C GLU A 22 9.95 5.91 0.12
N SER A 23 8.96 5.02 0.21
CA SER A 23 8.38 4.59 1.49
C SER A 23 9.38 3.82 2.38
N LEU A 24 10.34 3.12 1.77
CA LEU A 24 11.44 2.47 2.47
C LEU A 24 12.40 3.49 3.08
N GLU A 25 12.76 4.53 2.32
CA GLU A 25 13.62 5.62 2.79
C GLU A 25 12.97 6.40 3.95
N GLU A 26 11.67 6.66 3.84
CA GLU A 26 10.87 7.34 4.87
C GLU A 26 10.51 6.44 6.08
N LYS A 27 10.90 5.15 6.05
CA LYS A 27 10.67 4.17 7.14
C LYS A 27 9.20 3.95 7.51
N ILE A 28 8.29 4.13 6.55
CA ILE A 28 6.84 4.05 6.77
C ILE A 28 6.21 2.73 6.31
N VAL A 29 7.01 1.83 5.73
CA VAL A 29 6.56 0.53 5.20
C VAL A 29 5.80 -0.29 6.25
N SER A 30 6.24 -0.25 7.52
CA SER A 30 5.60 -0.99 8.62
C SER A 30 4.16 -0.52 8.88
N GLN A 31 3.92 0.78 8.80
CA GLN A 31 2.61 1.41 8.99
C GLN A 31 1.70 1.12 7.78
N GLN A 32 2.23 1.23 6.56
CA GLN A 32 1.50 0.90 5.33
C GLN A 32 1.04 -0.57 5.30
N LEU A 33 1.91 -1.48 5.71
CA LEU A 33 1.60 -2.91 5.80
C LEU A 33 0.51 -3.23 6.82
N GLN A 34 0.46 -2.51 7.95
CA GLN A 34 -0.59 -2.68 8.95
C GLN A 34 -1.95 -2.28 8.38
N LEU A 35 -2.00 -1.21 7.58
CA LEU A 35 -3.24 -0.72 6.97
C LEU A 35 -3.82 -1.68 5.95
N VAL A 36 -2.99 -2.17 5.03
CA VAL A 36 -3.43 -3.12 4.01
C VAL A 36 -3.90 -4.43 4.65
N ARG A 37 -3.32 -4.84 5.79
CA ARG A 37 -3.78 -6.03 6.54
C ARG A 37 -5.11 -5.85 7.27
N GLU A 38 -5.30 -4.73 7.96
CA GLU A 38 -6.56 -4.44 8.64
C GLU A 38 -7.72 -4.36 7.64
N GLN A 39 -7.45 -3.89 6.42
CA GLN A 39 -8.41 -3.90 5.31
C GLN A 39 -8.81 -5.31 4.86
N HIS A 40 -7.86 -6.24 4.75
CA HIS A 40 -8.14 -7.61 4.31
C HIS A 40 -8.98 -8.42 5.33
N ARG A 41 -9.05 -7.98 6.59
CA ARG A 41 -9.79 -8.68 7.67
C ARG A 41 -11.25 -8.24 7.85
N LYS A 42 -11.65 -7.02 7.41
CA LYS A 42 -12.94 -6.40 7.77
C LYS A 42 -14.06 -6.48 6.73
N GLY A 43 -13.86 -7.14 5.59
CA GLY A 43 -14.83 -7.04 4.48
C GLY A 43 -14.71 -5.67 3.78
N PRO A 44 -15.71 -5.23 2.96
CA PRO A 44 -15.52 -4.19 1.96
C PRO A 44 -14.78 -2.97 2.53
N PHE A 45 -13.71 -2.59 1.82
CA PHE A 45 -12.50 -1.89 2.24
C PHE A 45 -12.72 -0.53 2.93
N SER A 46 -13.37 -0.45 4.09
CA SER A 46 -13.44 0.81 4.85
C SER A 46 -12.06 1.13 5.45
N VAL A 47 -11.38 2.17 4.95
CA VAL A 47 -10.20 2.73 5.63
C VAL A 47 -10.70 3.60 6.76
N ASP A 48 -10.45 3.17 7.98
CA ASP A 48 -10.55 4.07 9.11
C ASP A 48 -9.35 5.01 9.05
N ALA A 49 -9.58 6.24 8.58
CA ALA A 49 -8.56 7.27 8.49
C ALA A 49 -7.92 7.57 9.87
N SER A 50 -8.55 7.19 10.98
CA SER A 50 -7.95 7.29 12.32
C SER A 50 -6.85 6.25 12.60
N LEU A 51 -6.76 5.18 11.80
CA LEU A 51 -5.62 4.25 11.81
C LEU A 51 -4.37 4.86 11.17
N LEU A 52 -4.52 5.96 10.43
CA LEU A 52 -3.44 6.72 9.79
C LEU A 52 -2.92 7.79 10.77
N SER A 53 -2.36 7.37 11.90
CA SER A 53 -1.50 8.25 12.70
C SER A 53 -0.12 8.38 12.02
N PHE A 54 -0.11 8.76 10.74
CA PHE A 54 1.10 9.16 10.04
C PHE A 54 1.69 10.39 10.71
N SER A 55 3.02 10.44 10.79
CA SER A 55 3.71 11.53 11.44
C SER A 55 3.62 12.84 10.64
N GLY A 56 3.36 12.74 9.32
CA GLY A 56 3.23 13.88 8.41
C GLY A 56 2.34 13.65 7.18
N GLU A 57 2.06 14.76 6.49
CA GLU A 57 1.23 14.84 5.28
C GLU A 57 1.87 14.10 4.09
N LYS A 58 3.20 13.93 4.09
CA LYS A 58 3.94 13.26 3.01
C LYS A 58 3.65 11.76 3.04
N GLU A 59 3.76 11.12 4.20
CA GLU A 59 3.56 9.69 4.40
C GLU A 59 2.11 9.28 4.09
N GLN A 60 1.16 10.15 4.43
CA GLN A 60 -0.24 9.98 4.06
C GLN A 60 -0.45 10.04 2.54
N ARG A 61 0.13 11.05 1.87
CA ARG A 61 0.05 11.18 0.40
C ARG A 61 0.64 9.97 -0.33
N LEU A 62 1.80 9.47 0.11
CA LEU A 62 2.45 8.29 -0.47
C LEU A 62 1.54 7.05 -0.40
N THR A 63 0.92 6.84 0.76
CA THR A 63 0.04 5.69 1.00
C THR A 63 -1.24 5.77 0.15
N ILE A 64 -1.86 6.94 0.08
CA ILE A 64 -3.05 7.18 -0.75
C ILE A 64 -2.73 6.90 -2.22
N ALA A 65 -1.63 7.46 -2.72
CA ALA A 65 -1.23 7.27 -4.11
C ALA A 65 -1.04 5.78 -4.46
N MET A 66 -0.34 5.02 -3.63
CA MET A 66 -0.11 3.58 -3.85
C MET A 66 -1.41 2.76 -3.89
N VAL A 67 -2.36 3.06 -3.00
CA VAL A 67 -3.66 2.40 -2.96
C VAL A 67 -4.49 2.76 -4.19
N GLU A 68 -4.50 4.03 -4.60
CA GLU A 68 -5.23 4.48 -5.78
C GLU A 68 -4.69 3.90 -7.09
N MET A 69 -3.37 3.81 -7.24
CA MET A 69 -2.75 3.17 -8.41
C MET A 69 -3.00 1.67 -8.48
N SER A 70 -3.40 1.04 -7.37
CA SER A 70 -3.83 -0.36 -7.36
C SER A 70 -5.28 -0.54 -7.81
N GLY A 71 -5.93 0.52 -8.30
CA GLY A 71 -7.32 0.50 -8.78
C GLY A 71 -8.36 0.68 -7.67
N VAL A 72 -7.94 0.99 -6.44
CA VAL A 72 -8.85 1.21 -5.30
C VAL A 72 -9.16 2.69 -5.15
N LYS A 73 -10.43 3.07 -5.27
CA LYS A 73 -10.84 4.46 -5.01
C LYS A 73 -11.10 4.68 -3.53
N LEU A 74 -10.37 5.63 -2.95
CA LEU A 74 -10.63 6.16 -1.61
C LEU A 74 -11.75 7.20 -1.68
N GLN A 75 -12.75 7.05 -0.84
CA GLN A 75 -13.85 7.99 -0.66
C GLN A 75 -13.44 9.09 0.32
N LYS A 76 -14.16 10.21 0.27
CA LYS A 76 -13.91 11.39 1.12
C LYS A 76 -14.06 11.11 2.61
N ASP A 77 -14.80 10.06 2.98
CA ASP A 77 -15.01 9.61 4.36
C ASP A 77 -13.91 8.64 4.85
N GLY A 78 -12.89 8.38 4.02
CA GLY A 78 -11.85 7.40 4.28
C GLY A 78 -12.23 5.99 3.83
N SER A 79 -13.50 5.68 3.54
CA SER A 79 -13.84 4.35 3.05
C SER A 79 -13.20 4.08 1.68
N ALA A 80 -12.98 2.82 1.35
CA ALA A 80 -12.54 2.41 0.03
C ALA A 80 -13.39 1.24 -0.47
N VAL A 81 -13.48 1.12 -1.78
CA VAL A 81 -14.12 -0.03 -2.42
C VAL A 81 -13.11 -0.62 -3.39
N CYS A 82 -12.59 -1.80 -3.05
CA CYS A 82 -11.78 -2.59 -3.95
C CYS A 82 -12.73 -3.41 -4.83
N ARG A 83 -12.62 -3.23 -6.14
CA ARG A 83 -13.33 -4.06 -7.12
C ARG A 83 -12.50 -5.30 -7.43
N GLU A 84 -13.11 -6.33 -8.01
CA GLU A 84 -12.40 -7.58 -8.35
C GLU A 84 -11.15 -7.34 -9.21
N GLU A 85 -11.18 -6.33 -10.09
CA GLU A 85 -10.06 -5.97 -10.95
C GLU A 85 -8.87 -5.38 -10.18
N ALA A 86 -9.10 -4.81 -9.00
CA ALA A 86 -8.08 -4.22 -8.13
C ALA A 86 -7.48 -5.25 -7.14
N PHE A 87 -8.06 -6.45 -7.05
CA PHE A 87 -7.66 -7.45 -6.05
C PHE A 87 -6.23 -7.95 -6.25
N SER A 88 -5.86 -8.24 -7.50
CA SER A 88 -4.51 -8.71 -7.87
C SER A 88 -3.43 -7.68 -7.52
N ALA A 89 -3.64 -6.43 -7.94
CA ALA A 89 -2.74 -5.31 -7.66
C ALA A 89 -2.64 -5.04 -6.15
N MET A 90 -3.75 -5.10 -5.41
CA MET A 90 -3.75 -4.90 -3.96
C MET A 90 -3.03 -6.03 -3.20
N ALA A 91 -3.18 -7.28 -3.66
CA ALA A 91 -2.44 -8.42 -3.12
C ALA A 91 -0.93 -8.29 -3.38
N ALA A 92 -0.55 -7.84 -4.58
CA ALA A 92 0.85 -7.57 -4.94
C ALA A 92 1.44 -6.41 -4.12
N LEU A 93 0.68 -5.34 -3.88
CA LEU A 93 1.09 -4.25 -3.00
C LEU A 93 1.29 -4.73 -1.55
N CYS A 94 0.35 -5.52 -1.02
CA CYS A 94 0.46 -6.10 0.31
C CYS A 94 1.69 -7.00 0.48
N ALA A 95 1.92 -7.91 -0.48
CA ALA A 95 3.10 -8.77 -0.50
C ALA A 95 4.39 -7.96 -0.58
N SER A 96 4.39 -6.90 -1.39
CA SER A 96 5.56 -6.02 -1.56
C SER A 96 5.93 -5.29 -0.28
N LEU A 97 4.94 -4.66 0.37
CA LEU A 97 5.11 -4.00 1.67
C LEU A 97 5.56 -4.99 2.75
N TYR A 98 5.07 -6.24 2.72
CA TYR A 98 5.48 -7.26 3.67
C TYR A 98 6.96 -7.60 3.57
N ILE A 99 7.42 -7.86 2.34
CA ILE A 99 8.83 -8.18 2.06
C ILE A 99 9.72 -7.00 2.43
N LEU A 100 9.35 -5.77 2.03
CA LEU A 100 10.13 -4.58 2.36
C LEU A 100 10.24 -4.37 3.87
N ASN A 101 9.17 -4.55 4.62
CA ASN A 101 9.19 -4.45 6.08
C ASN A 101 10.04 -5.54 6.76
N LEU A 102 10.19 -6.71 6.13
CA LEU A 102 11.11 -7.75 6.60
C LEU A 102 12.58 -7.37 6.33
N LEU A 103 12.85 -6.78 5.16
CA LEU A 103 14.20 -6.38 4.73
C LEU A 103 14.69 -5.09 5.38
N SER A 104 13.78 -4.24 5.87
CA SER A 104 14.09 -2.96 6.52
C SER A 104 14.37 -3.09 8.02
N LYS A 105 14.47 -4.31 8.53
CA LYS A 105 14.91 -4.63 9.90
C LYS A 105 16.39 -4.99 9.88
#